data_AF-A0A381XW10-F1
#
_entry.id   AF-A0A381XW10-F1
#
_cell.length_a   1.000
_cell.length_b   1.000
_cell.length_c   1.000
_cell.angle_alpha   90.00
_cell.angle_beta   90.00
_cell.angle_gamma   90.00
#
_symmetry.space_group_name_H-M   'P 1'
#
loop_
_entity.id
_entity.type
_entity.pdbx_description
1 polymer ?
#
loop_
_entity_poly.entity_id
_entity_poly.type
_entity_poly.pdbx_seq_one_letter_code
_entity_poly.pdbx_strand_id
1 'polypeptide(L)'
;MTIEIIIQAIVSGLLMGCIYALIAAGLSLIFGLMGIVNFAHGEHLMLSMFFSFWLWKLLGLDPIFSLPIVLFILAISGIFTHYFL
;
A
#
# COMPACT_ATOMS: atom_id res chain seq x y z
N MET A 1 25.77 5.61 -21.17
CA MET A 1 24.85 4.87 -20.29
C MET A 1 25.50 3.55 -19.95
N THR A 2 25.92 3.36 -18.69
CA THR A 2 26.58 2.12 -18.26
C THR A 2 25.56 0.98 -18.17
N ILE A 3 25.99 -0.25 -18.43
CA ILE A 3 25.13 -1.46 -18.37
C ILE A 3 24.44 -1.61 -17.00
N GLU A 4 25.12 -1.21 -15.93
CA GLU A 4 24.61 -1.11 -14.56
C GLU A 4 23.31 -0.30 -14.45
N ILE A 5 23.26 0.89 -15.07
CA ILE A 5 22.08 1.77 -15.01
C ILE A 5 20.89 1.14 -15.72
N ILE A 6 21.12 0.44 -16.83
CA ILE A 6 20.06 -0.25 -17.58
C ILE A 6 19.45 -1.36 -16.72
N ILE A 7 20.31 -2.18 -16.09
CA ILE A 7 19.87 -3.27 -15.21
C ILE A 7 19.10 -2.71 -14.02
N GLN A 8 19.63 -1.68 -13.36
CA GLN A 8 18.95 -1.02 -12.23
C GLN A 8 17.58 -0.46 -12.65
N ALA A 9 17.48 0.19 -13.80
CA ALA A 9 16.22 0.75 -14.31
C ALA A 9 15.18 -0.35 -14.58
N ILE A 10 15.59 -1.47 -15.17
CA ILE A 10 14.72 -2.63 -15.41
C ILE A 10 14.22 -3.20 -14.07
N VAL A 11 15.12 -3.43 -13.12
CA VAL A 11 14.77 -3.98 -11.79
C VAL A 11 13.82 -3.02 -11.05
N SER A 12 14.12 -1.72 -11.07
CA SER A 12 13.29 -0.71 -10.39
C SER A 12 11.91 -0.58 -11.04
N GLY A 13 11.86 -0.62 -12.38
CA GLY A 13 10.60 -0.61 -13.13
C GLY A 13 9.75 -1.85 -12.85
N LEU A 14 10.38 -3.04 -12.79
CA LEU A 14 9.68 -4.28 -12.47
C LEU A 14 9.16 -4.27 -11.02
N LEU A 15 9.96 -3.79 -10.07
CA LEU A 15 9.55 -3.66 -8.67
C LEU A 15 8.34 -2.72 -8.54
N MET A 16 8.39 -1.55 -9.18
CA MET A 16 7.26 -0.63 -9.19
C MET A 16 6.03 -1.22 -9.89
N GLY A 17 6.23 -1.94 -11.00
CA GLY A 17 5.17 -2.67 -11.70
C GLY A 17 4.50 -3.72 -10.82
N CYS A 18 5.26 -4.49 -10.03
CA CYS A 18 4.72 -5.45 -9.08
C CYS A 18 3.88 -4.77 -7.99
N ILE A 19 4.32 -3.60 -7.48
CA ILE A 19 3.54 -2.83 -6.50
C ILE A 19 2.20 -2.40 -7.09
N TYR A 20 2.19 -1.85 -8.31
CA TYR A 20 0.96 -1.44 -8.98
C TYR A 20 0.05 -2.63 -9.33
N ALA A 21 0.63 -3.76 -9.73
CA ALA A 21 -0.12 -4.99 -10.00
C ALA A 21 -0.80 -5.52 -8.73
N LEU A 22 -0.12 -5.50 -7.58
CA LEU A 22 -0.68 -5.88 -6.28
C LEU A 22 -1.83 -4.95 -5.87
N ILE A 23 -1.66 -3.64 -6.04
CA ILE A 23 -2.71 -2.64 -5.76
C ILE A 23 -3.94 -2.91 -6.64
N ALA A 24 -3.75 -3.09 -7.94
CA ALA A 24 -4.84 -3.37 -8.88
C ALA A 24 -5.54 -4.70 -8.57
N ALA A 25 -4.79 -5.73 -8.19
CA ALA A 25 -5.35 -7.02 -7.79
C ALA A 25 -6.24 -6.89 -6.54
N GLY A 26 -5.82 -6.12 -5.54
CA GLY A 26 -6.63 -5.85 -4.35
C GLY A 26 -7.95 -5.16 -4.68
N LEU A 27 -7.91 -4.10 -5.51
CA LEU A 27 -9.10 -3.40 -5.96
C LEU A 27 -10.04 -4.30 -6.78
N SER A 28 -9.47 -5.12 -7.68
CA SER A 28 -10.22 -6.08 -8.49
C SER A 28 -10.92 -7.14 -7.65
N LEU A 29 -10.27 -7.65 -6.59
CA LEU A 29 -10.88 -8.60 -5.67
C LEU A 29 -12.07 -7.99 -4.91
N ILE A 30 -11.93 -6.74 -4.44
CA ILE A 30 -13.00 -6.02 -3.75
C ILE A 30 -14.21 -5.86 -4.68
N PHE A 31 -13.99 -5.37 -5.91
CA PHE A 31 -15.07 -5.17 -6.87
C PHE A 31 -15.68 -6.47 -7.36
N GLY A 32 -14.86 -7.50 -7.59
CA GLY A 32 -15.30 -8.81 -8.05
C GLY A 32 -16.19 -9.54 -7.04
N LEU A 33 -15.98 -9.30 -5.73
CA LEU A 33 -16.78 -9.90 -4.68
C LEU A 33 -18.00 -9.08 -4.29
N MET A 34 -17.85 -7.75 -4.15
CA MET A 34 -18.94 -6.89 -3.67
C MET A 34 -19.82 -6.31 -4.77
N GLY A 35 -19.35 -6.28 -6.03
CA GLY A 35 -20.08 -5.68 -7.15
C GLY A 35 -20.22 -4.14 -7.07
N ILE A 36 -19.54 -3.49 -6.11
CA ILE A 36 -19.61 -2.05 -5.86
C ILE A 36 -18.21 -1.44 -5.81
N VAL A 37 -18.07 -0.24 -6.37
CA VAL A 37 -16.82 0.51 -6.37
C VAL A 37 -16.57 1.17 -5.01
N ASN A 38 -15.65 0.63 -4.21
CA ASN A 38 -15.07 1.26 -3.04
C ASN A 38 -14.08 2.39 -3.42
N PHE A 39 -14.54 3.64 -3.32
CA PHE A 39 -13.72 4.84 -3.57
C PHE A 39 -12.69 5.12 -2.47
N ALA A 40 -12.89 4.61 -1.26
CA ALA A 40 -11.98 4.82 -0.13
C ALA A 40 -10.69 3.99 -0.23
N HIS A 41 -10.60 3.04 -1.17
CA HIS A 41 -9.42 2.17 -1.31
C HIS A 41 -8.12 2.98 -1.54
N GLY A 42 -8.19 4.02 -2.38
CA GLY A 42 -7.03 4.89 -2.64
C GLY A 42 -6.61 5.69 -1.42
N GLU A 43 -7.58 6.17 -0.63
CA GLU A 43 -7.33 6.92 0.60
C GLU A 43 -6.69 6.03 1.68
N HIS A 44 -7.15 4.78 1.82
CA HIS A 44 -6.55 3.80 2.72
C HIS A 44 -5.12 3.44 2.31
N LEU A 45 -4.85 3.30 1.01
CA LEU A 45 -3.49 3.11 0.50
C LEU A 45 -2.58 4.27 0.90
N MET A 46 -3.01 5.50 0.67
CA MET A 46 -2.26 6.70 1.04
C MET A 46 -2.00 6.78 2.55
N LEU A 47 -3.03 6.53 3.37
CA LEU A 47 -2.91 6.51 4.83
C LEU A 47 -1.88 5.49 5.30
N SER A 48 -1.87 4.28 4.73
CA SER A 48 -0.89 3.24 5.08
C SER A 48 0.56 3.70 4.87
N MET A 49 0.83 4.41 3.77
CA MET A 49 2.14 4.96 3.46
C MET A 49 2.55 6.05 4.45
N PHE A 50 1.63 6.96 4.79
CA PHE A 50 1.91 8.01 5.76
C PHE A 50 2.13 7.45 7.17
N PHE A 51 1.36 6.45 7.61
CA PHE A 51 1.61 5.81 8.90
C PHE A 51 3.01 5.19 8.94
N SER A 52 3.40 4.43 7.93
CA SER A 52 4.76 3.85 7.84
C SER A 52 5.84 4.94 7.88
N PHE A 53 5.64 6.05 7.14
CA PHE A 53 6.54 7.21 7.17
C PHE A 53 6.65 7.84 8.57
N TRP A 54 5.54 8.04 9.27
CA TRP A 54 5.54 8.65 10.60
C TRP A 54 6.14 7.72 11.66
N LEU A 55 5.90 6.40 11.58
CA LEU A 55 6.57 5.42 12.43
C LEU A 55 8.09 5.50 12.25
N TRP A 56 8.56 5.58 11.01
CA TRP A 56 9.99 5.78 10.73
C TRP A 56 10.50 7.12 11.26
N LYS A 57 9.77 8.21 11.00
CA LYS A 57 10.23 9.56 11.34
C LYS A 57 10.25 9.84 12.86
N LEU A 58 9.29 9.31 13.61
CA LEU A 58 9.12 9.58 15.04
C LEU A 58 9.80 8.53 15.92
N LEU A 59 9.73 7.26 15.53
CA LEU A 59 10.20 6.13 16.35
C LEU A 59 11.50 5.52 15.80
N GLY A 60 11.96 5.95 14.62
CA GLY A 60 13.12 5.34 13.96
C GLY A 60 12.87 3.90 13.50
N LEU A 61 11.61 3.46 13.45
CA LEU A 61 11.27 2.09 13.07
C LEU A 61 11.47 1.89 11.57
N ASP A 62 12.21 0.85 11.21
CA ASP A 62 12.36 0.46 9.82
C ASP A 62 10.99 0.17 9.17
N PRO A 63 10.74 0.64 7.93
CA PRO A 63 9.46 0.45 7.25
C PRO A 63 9.03 -1.02 7.15
N ILE A 64 9.98 -1.95 7.04
CA ILE A 64 9.71 -3.39 7.02
C ILE A 64 9.07 -3.85 8.34
N PHE A 65 9.60 -3.42 9.49
CA PHE A 65 9.04 -3.79 10.80
C PHE A 65 7.78 -2.99 11.16
N SER A 66 7.52 -1.87 10.46
CA SER A 66 6.27 -1.12 10.60
C SER A 66 5.06 -1.85 10.01
N LEU A 67 5.27 -2.81 9.09
CA LEU A 67 4.20 -3.53 8.37
C LEU A 67 3.08 -4.10 9.25
N PRO A 68 3.35 -4.93 10.29
CA PRO A 68 2.28 -5.49 11.12
C PRO A 68 1.49 -4.41 11.87
N ILE A 69 2.15 -3.33 12.30
CA ILE A 69 1.52 -2.23 13.03
C ILE A 69 0.60 -1.45 12.08
N VAL A 70 1.10 -1.09 10.90
CA VAL A 70 0.33 -0.36 9.88
C VAL A 70 -0.86 -1.21 9.40
N LEU A 71 -0.65 -2.52 9.18
CA LEU A 71 -1.72 -3.44 8.78
C LEU A 71 -2.83 -3.49 9.84
N PHE A 72 -2.48 -3.54 11.12
CA PHE A 72 -3.45 -3.52 12.22
C PHE A 72 -4.24 -2.20 12.29
N ILE A 73 -3.54 -1.06 12.18
CA ILE A 73 -4.17 0.27 12.19
C ILE A 73 -5.14 0.42 11.01
N LEU A 74 -4.73 -0.02 9.81
CA LEU A 74 -5.55 0.09 8.60
C LEU A 74 -6.75 -0.87 8.62
N ALA A 75 -6.60 -2.06 9.21
CA ALA A 75 -7.73 -2.96 9.43
C ALA A 75 -8.80 -2.31 10.34
N ILE A 76 -8.38 -1.67 11.43
CA ILE A 76 -9.30 -0.93 12.33
C ILE A 76 -9.95 0.24 11.60
N SER A 77 -9.17 1.02 10.85
CA SER A 77 -9.69 2.13 10.03
C SER A 77 -10.75 1.64 9.05
N GLY A 78 -10.49 0.53 8.35
CA GLY A 78 -11.44 -0.06 7.40
C GLY A 78 -12.75 -0.50 8.07
N ILE A 79 -12.67 -1.15 9.22
CA ILE A 79 -13.87 -1.53 10.01
C ILE A 79 -14.66 -0.30 10.43
N PHE A 80 -13.97 0.73 10.93
CA PHE A 80 -14.60 1.98 11.32
C PHE A 80 -15.33 2.63 10.15
N THR A 81 -14.66 2.75 8.99
CA THR A 81 -15.27 3.32 7.79
C THR A 81 -16.44 2.50 7.28
N HIS A 82 -16.41 1.17 7.37
CA HIS A 82 -17.52 0.34 6.92
C HIS A 82 -18.76 0.48 7.81
N TYR A 83 -18.59 0.69 9.11
CA TYR A 83 -19.72 0.75 10.04
C TYR A 83 -20.33 2.15 10.19
N PHE A 84 -19.51 3.19 10.10
CA PHE A 84 -19.95 4.58 10.36
C PHE A 84 -20.26 5.41 9.11
N LEU A 85 -19.81 4.99 7.93
CA LEU A 85 -20.02 5.67 6.64
C LEU A 85 -20.66 4.70 5.63
#